data_AF-A0A967KIY5-F1
#
_entry.id   AF-A0A967KIY5-F1
#
_cell.length_a   1.000
_cell.length_b   1.000
_cell.length_c   1.000
_cell.angle_alpha   90.00
_cell.angle_beta   90.00
_cell.angle_gamma   90.00
#
_symmetry.space_group_name_H-M   'P 1'
#
loop_
_entity.id
_entity.type
_entity.pdbx_description
1 polymer ?
#
loop_
_entity_poly.entity_id
_entity_poly.type
_entity_poly.pdbx_seq_one_letter_code
_entity_poly.pdbx_strand_id
1 'polypeptide(L)' 'MSALHARHLALGAQFDTRGGWLVPDSYPDAGEGRAVLREGAGLADISAKGKLVIRGEGAAEVAASVLGAVPERPGAVIT' A
#
# COMPACT_ATOMS: atom_id res chain seq x y z
N MET A 1 -0.42 3.14 13.65
CA MET A 1 -0.88 4.32 12.88
C MET A 1 0.21 4.70 11.89
N SER A 2 -0.12 5.24 10.71
CA SER A 2 0.89 5.60 9.70
C SER A 2 1.52 6.98 9.96
N ALA A 3 2.61 7.31 9.24
CA ALA A 3 3.22 8.64 9.25
C ALA A 3 2.28 9.75 8.75
N LEU A 4 1.25 9.38 7.98
CA LEU A 4 0.23 10.31 7.46
C LEU A 4 -0.99 10.44 8.38
N HIS A 5 -0.99 9.79 9.55
CA HIS A 5 -2.16 9.75 10.43
C HIS A 5 -2.70 11.15 10.82
N ALA A 6 -1.82 12.09 11.16
CA ALA A 6 -2.23 13.46 11.48
C ALA A 6 -2.92 14.17 10.29
N ARG A 7 -2.45 13.91 9.06
CA ARG A 7 -3.07 14.45 7.84
C ARG A 7 -4.44 13.82 7.60
N HIS A 8 -4.59 12.53 7.86
CA HIS A 8 -5.89 11.84 7.76
C HIS A 8 -6.90 12.43 8.74
N LEU A 9 -6.49 12.69 10.00
CA LEU A 9 -7.34 13.37 10.99
C LEU A 9 -7.76 14.77 10.50
N ALA A 10 -6.81 15.56 9.98
CA ALA A 10 -7.10 16.90 9.47
C ALA A 10 -8.07 16.92 8.27
N LEU A 11 -8.10 15.84 7.48
CA LEU A 11 -9.04 15.64 6.38
C LEU A 11 -10.38 15.01 6.81
N GLY A 12 -10.59 14.82 8.11
CA GLY A 12 -11.83 14.25 8.65
C GLY A 12 -11.99 12.75 8.42
N ALA A 13 -10.90 12.02 8.21
CA ALA A 13 -10.96 10.58 7.95
C ALA A 13 -11.70 9.83 9.05
N GLN A 14 -12.60 8.93 8.65
CA GLN A 14 -13.10 7.87 9.52
C GLN A 14 -12.11 6.71 9.46
N PHE A 15 -11.81 6.10 10.60
CA PHE A 15 -10.79 5.06 10.68
C PHE A 15 -11.38 3.69 10.99
N ASP A 16 -10.70 2.67 10.49
CA ASP A 16 -10.95 1.26 10.78
C ASP A 16 -9.65 0.60 11.28
N THR A 17 -9.77 -0.52 11.99
CA THR A 17 -8.63 -1.29 12.50
C THR A 17 -8.37 -2.51 11.63
N ARG A 18 -7.22 -2.55 10.97
CA ARG A 18 -6.82 -3.66 10.08
C ARG A 18 -5.44 -4.17 10.46
N GLY A 19 -5.36 -5.44 10.87
CA GLY A 19 -4.09 -6.05 11.28
C GLY A 19 -3.38 -5.31 12.42
N GLY A 20 -4.14 -4.71 13.34
CA GLY A 20 -3.61 -3.88 14.44
C GLY A 20 -3.24 -2.45 14.05
N TRP A 21 -3.45 -2.05 12.79
CA TRP A 21 -3.24 -0.68 12.32
C TRP A 21 -4.56 0.07 12.24
N LEU A 22 -4.57 1.27 12.81
CA LEU A 22 -5.60 2.27 12.52
C LEU A 22 -5.33 2.89 11.15
N VAL A 23 -6.22 2.66 10.19
CA VAL A 23 -6.10 3.10 8.79
C VAL A 23 -7.33 3.91 8.37
N PRO A 24 -7.19 4.90 7.47
CA PRO A 24 -8.35 5.64 6.96
C PRO A 24 -9.25 4.72 6.13
N ASP A 25 -10.53 4.73 6.43
CA ASP A 25 -11.57 3.98 5.72
C ASP A 25 -12.30 4.88 4.69
N SER A 26 -12.73 6.06 5.12
CA SER A 26 -13.45 7.02 4.29
C SER A 26 -13.15 8.47 4.69
N TYR A 27 -13.46 9.41 3.79
CA TYR A 27 -13.37 10.85 4.02
C TYR A 27 -14.70 11.49 3.62
N PRO A 28 -15.15 12.56 4.30
CA PRO A 28 -16.45 13.19 4.04
C PRO A 28 -16.64 13.65 2.59
N ASP A 29 -15.57 14.17 1.95
CA ASP A 29 -15.63 14.81 0.63
C ASP A 29 -15.05 13.96 -0.51
N ALA A 30 -14.82 12.65 -0.30
CA ALA A 30 -14.15 11.80 -1.29
C ALA A 30 -15.01 11.44 -2.53
N GLY A 31 -16.25 11.91 -2.60
CA GLY A 31 -17.24 11.51 -3.60
C GLY A 31 -17.81 10.11 -3.36
N GLU A 32 -18.82 9.71 -4.13
CA GLU A 32 -19.48 8.41 -3.98
C GLU A 32 -18.64 7.28 -4.59
N GLY A 33 -17.68 6.79 -3.79
CA GLY A 33 -16.99 5.53 -4.03
C GLY A 33 -15.99 5.53 -5.18
N ARG A 34 -15.59 4.34 -5.64
CA ARG A 34 -14.48 4.17 -6.61
C ARG A 34 -14.82 4.65 -8.02
N ALA A 35 -16.09 4.97 -8.31
CA ALA A 35 -16.53 5.39 -9.65
C ALA A 35 -15.85 6.70 -10.08
N VAL A 36 -15.66 7.65 -9.15
CA VAL A 36 -14.98 8.94 -9.41
C VAL A 36 -13.52 8.76 -9.86
N LEU A 37 -12.90 7.62 -9.54
CA LEU A 37 -11.54 7.30 -9.96
C LEU A 37 -11.42 6.99 -11.46
N ARG A 38 -12.53 6.72 -12.15
CA ARG A 38 -12.53 6.45 -13.60
C ARG A 38 -12.28 7.71 -14.42
N GLU A 39 -12.76 8.85 -13.91
CA GLU A 39 -12.69 10.15 -14.58
C GLU A 39 -11.70 11.11 -13.89
N GLY A 40 -11.02 10.64 -12.84
CA GLY A 40 -10.11 11.44 -12.02
C GLY A 40 -8.95 10.62 -11.45
N ALA A 41 -8.43 11.07 -10.32
CA ALA A 41 -7.34 10.40 -9.61
C ALA A 41 -7.65 10.29 -8.12
N GLY A 42 -7.14 9.24 -7.49
CA GLY A 42 -7.25 9.02 -6.04
C GLY A 42 -5.91 8.70 -5.43
N LEU A 43 -5.77 9.03 -4.15
CA LEU A 43 -4.58 8.71 -3.35
C LEU A 43 -4.98 7.76 -2.21
N ALA A 44 -4.19 6.71 -2.01
CA ALA A 44 -4.39 5.77 -0.92
C ALA A 44 -3.14 5.68 -0.04
N ASP A 45 -3.33 5.76 1.27
CA ASP A 45 -2.26 5.47 2.23
C ASP A 45 -2.15 3.95 2.44
N ILE A 46 -1.16 3.34 1.80
CA ILE A 46 -0.85 1.91 1.92
C ILE A 46 0.28 1.63 2.91
N SER A 47 0.63 2.59 3.78
CA SER A 47 1.78 2.46 4.70
C SER A 47 1.66 1.29 5.67
N ALA A 48 0.45 0.80 5.93
CA ALA A 48 0.22 -0.40 6.75
C ALA A 48 0.70 -1.70 6.08
N LYS A 49 1.03 -1.69 4.78
CA LYS A 49 1.58 -2.86 4.09
C LYS A 49 3.07 -3.07 4.44
N GLY A 50 3.42 -4.31 4.75
CA GLY A 50 4.80 -4.72 4.97
C GLY A 50 5.67 -4.55 3.73
N LYS A 51 6.94 -4.19 3.94
CA LYS A 51 7.95 -4.03 2.90
C LYS A 51 9.21 -4.75 3.38
N LEU A 52 9.69 -5.70 2.61
CA LEU A 52 10.93 -6.43 2.89
C LEU A 52 11.93 -6.16 1.78
N VAL A 53 13.20 -6.02 2.17
CA VAL A 53 14.32 -5.80 1.25
C VAL A 53 15.28 -6.97 1.40
N ILE A 54 15.51 -7.70 0.30
CA ILE A 54 16.46 -8.82 0.22
C ILE A 54 17.65 -8.35 -0.60
N ARG A 55 18.88 -8.54 -0.08
CA ARG A 55 20.13 -8.06 -0.70
C ARG A 55 21.25 -9.08 -0.51
N GLY A 56 22.23 -9.02 -1.40
CA GLY A 56 23.41 -9.88 -1.38
C GLY A 56 23.39 -10.93 -2.48
N GLU A 57 24.47 -11.70 -2.55
CA GLU A 57 24.54 -12.92 -3.35
C GLU A 57 23.44 -13.90 -2.88
N GLY A 58 22.74 -14.56 -3.80
CA GLY A 58 21.62 -15.45 -3.45
C GLY A 58 20.26 -14.76 -3.28
N ALA A 59 20.16 -13.43 -3.36
CA ALA A 59 18.92 -12.71 -3.10
C ALA A 59 17.78 -13.07 -4.07
N ALA A 60 18.12 -13.35 -5.34
CA ALA A 60 17.16 -13.75 -6.35
C ALA A 60 16.61 -15.14 -6.05
N GLU A 61 17.47 -16.07 -5.65
CA GLU A 61 17.16 -17.45 -5.32
C GLU A 61 16.25 -17.53 -4.09
N VAL A 62 16.55 -16.74 -3.05
CA VAL A 62 15.69 -16.62 -1.86
C VAL A 62 14.34 -16.00 -2.21
N ALA A 63 14.30 -14.97 -3.07
CA ALA A 63 13.05 -14.39 -3.53
C ALA A 63 12.22 -15.42 -4.31
N ALA A 64 12.85 -16.17 -5.23
CA ALA A 64 12.18 -17.22 -6.01
C ALA A 64 11.67 -18.37 -5.14
N SER A 65 12.38 -18.74 -4.07
CA SER A 65 11.93 -19.83 -3.19
C SER A 65 10.61 -19.53 -2.47
N VAL A 66 10.28 -18.24 -2.30
CA VAL A 66 9.04 -17.79 -1.65
C VAL A 66 7.98 -17.37 -2.68
N LEU A 67 8.39 -16.67 -3.73
CA LEU A 67 7.47 -16.07 -4.73
C LEU A 67 7.25 -16.96 -5.96
N GLY A 68 8.06 -18.01 -6.15
CA GLY A 68 8.01 -18.88 -7.32
C GLY A 68 8.63 -18.30 -8.59
N ALA A 69 9.14 -17.06 -8.55
CA ALA A 69 9.72 -16.38 -9.70
C ALA A 69 10.83 -15.39 -9.30
N VAL A 70 11.69 -15.07 -10.27
CA VAL A 70 12.72 -14.02 -10.18
C VAL A 70 12.30 -12.87 -11.11
N PRO A 71 12.57 -11.59 -10.77
CA PRO A 71 12.28 -10.49 -11.68
C PRO A 71 13.11 -10.63 -12.97
N GLU A 72 12.47 -10.53 -14.13
CA GLU A 72 13.15 -10.66 -15.44
C GLU A 72 14.21 -9.59 -15.69
N ARG A 73 14.06 -8.43 -15.05
CA ARG A 73 14.93 -7.25 -15.19
C ARG A 73 14.78 -6.30 -13.99
N PRO A 74 15.73 -5.38 -13.76
CA PRO A 74 15.56 -4.32 -12.77
C PRO A 74 14.25 -3.54 -12.95
N GLY A 75 13.53 -3.34 -11.85
CA GLY A 75 12.22 -2.66 -11.83
C GLY A 75 11.03 -3.52 -12.28
N ALA A 76 11.23 -4.79 -12.66
CA ALA A 76 10.11 -5.70 -12.91
C ALA A 76 9.36 -6.04 -11.63
N VAL A 77 8.05 -6.26 -11.76
CA VAL A 77 7.16 -6.69 -10.68
C VAL A 77 6.84 -8.16 -10.90
N ILE A 78 6.96 -8.96 -9.85
CA ILE A 78 6.46 -10.34 -9.82
C ILE A 78 5.00 -10.28 -9.38
N THR A 79 4.09 -10.83 -10.19
CA THR A 79 2.63 -10.84 -9.93
C THR A 79 2.12 -12.23 -9.64
#